data_AF-A0A516SHP7-F1
#
_entry.id   AF-A0A516SHP7-F1
#
_cell.length_a   1.000
_cell.length_b   1.000
_cell.length_c   1.000
_cell.angle_alpha   90.00
_cell.angle_beta   90.00
_cell.angle_gamma   90.00
#
_symmetry.space_group_name_H-M   'P 1'
#
loop_
_entity.id
_entity.type
_entity.pdbx_description
1 polymer ?
#
loop_
_entity_poly.entity_id
_entity_poly.type
_entity_poly.pdbx_seq_one_letter_code
_entity_poly.pdbx_strand_id
1 'polypeptide(L)'
;MIGTPKTNTLQTSVISGVVHEGLSVTLRDGRKGRLAIVDEDGQIVEAGPAVAREAWNVTVSAYKNFMIGLGHIRIYSSPTGRSMPSGSVASTS
;
A
#
# COMPACT_ATOMS: atom_id res chain seq x y z
N MET A 1 -0.04 8.06 13.30
CA MET A 1 -1.19 7.18 13.60
C MET A 1 -0.78 6.24 14.72
N ILE A 2 -1.37 6.35 15.91
CA ILE A 2 -1.10 5.45 17.05
C ILE A 2 -2.32 4.52 17.16
N GLY A 3 -2.10 3.23 16.85
CA GLY A 3 -3.11 2.16 16.83
C GLY A 3 -3.30 1.53 15.45
N THR A 4 -3.37 0.19 15.38
CA THR A 4 -3.74 -0.52 14.15
C THR A 4 -5.22 -0.25 13.86
N PRO A 5 -5.58 0.32 12.69
CA PRO A 5 -6.97 0.54 12.34
C PRO A 5 -7.76 -0.77 12.38
N LYS A 6 -8.94 -0.75 13.02
CA LYS A 6 -9.86 -1.89 12.99
C LYS A 6 -10.44 -2.03 11.57
N THR A 7 -10.22 -3.19 10.95
CA THR A 7 -10.74 -3.52 9.60
C THR A 7 -11.99 -4.42 9.70
N ASN A 8 -12.59 -4.77 8.55
CA ASN A 8 -13.77 -5.65 8.45
C ASN A 8 -15.00 -5.13 9.23
N THR A 9 -15.24 -3.82 9.17
CA THR A 9 -16.36 -3.15 9.84
C THR A 9 -17.60 -2.96 8.96
N LEU A 10 -17.48 -3.20 7.65
CA LEU A 10 -18.59 -3.07 6.70
C LEU A 10 -19.58 -4.24 6.83
N GLN A 11 -20.87 -3.95 6.76
CA GLN A 11 -21.93 -4.95 6.96
C GLN A 11 -22.06 -5.91 5.78
N THR A 12 -21.99 -5.42 4.54
CA THR A 12 -22.33 -6.18 3.33
C THR A 12 -21.13 -6.54 2.47
N SER A 13 -19.96 -5.95 2.74
CA SER A 13 -18.75 -6.13 1.94
C SER A 13 -17.52 -6.34 2.81
N VAL A 14 -16.49 -6.88 2.19
CA VAL A 14 -15.15 -7.05 2.74
C VAL A 14 -14.19 -6.39 1.77
N ILE A 15 -13.36 -5.48 2.30
CA ILE A 15 -12.26 -4.88 1.56
C ILE A 15 -10.98 -5.56 2.03
N SER A 16 -10.19 -6.05 1.08
CA SER A 16 -8.85 -6.59 1.31
C SER A 16 -7.84 -5.83 0.46
N GLY A 17 -6.57 -5.94 0.82
CA GLY A 17 -5.49 -5.37 0.04
C GLY A 17 -4.21 -6.19 0.16
N VAL A 18 -3.54 -6.41 -0.96
CA VAL A 18 -2.22 -7.07 -1.00
C VAL A 18 -1.25 -6.13 -1.71
N VAL A 19 -0.02 -6.04 -1.20
CA VAL A 19 0.96 -5.02 -1.62
C VAL A 19 1.20 -4.96 -3.13
N HIS A 20 1.15 -6.11 -3.80
CA HIS A 20 1.41 -6.22 -5.24
C HIS A 20 0.14 -6.28 -6.11
N GLU A 21 -1.05 -6.46 -5.52
CA GLU A 21 -2.32 -6.58 -6.24
C GLU A 21 -3.21 -5.32 -6.10
N GLY A 22 -3.06 -4.59 -4.99
CA GLY A 22 -3.91 -3.45 -4.65
C GLY A 22 -5.14 -3.84 -3.84
N LEU A 23 -6.18 -3.00 -3.88
CA LEU A 23 -7.45 -3.22 -3.16
C LEU A 23 -8.40 -4.11 -3.95
N SER A 24 -9.06 -5.02 -3.23
CA SER A 24 -10.14 -5.86 -3.73
C SER A 24 -11.37 -5.74 -2.83
N VAL A 25 -12.56 -5.91 -3.43
CA VAL A 25 -13.84 -5.88 -2.72
C VAL A 25 -14.63 -7.14 -3.04
N THR A 26 -15.09 -7.82 -2.00
CA THR A 26 -15.97 -8.98 -2.10
C THR A 26 -17.22 -8.70 -1.27
N LEU A 27 -18.39 -8.92 -1.85
CA LEU A 27 -19.64 -8.88 -1.09
C LEU A 27 -19.75 -10.14 -0.24
N ARG A 28 -20.41 -10.04 0.92
CA ARG A 28 -20.56 -11.20 1.82
C ARG A 28 -21.39 -12.34 1.22
N ASP A 29 -22.15 -12.05 0.17
CA ASP A 29 -22.87 -13.05 -0.64
C ASP A 29 -21.98 -13.76 -1.68
N GLY A 30 -20.68 -13.46 -1.72
CA GLY A 30 -19.70 -14.06 -2.62
C GLY A 30 -19.54 -13.35 -3.97
N ARG A 31 -20.36 -12.34 -4.29
CA ARG A 31 -20.22 -11.59 -5.53
C ARG A 31 -19.04 -10.61 -5.47
N LYS A 32 -18.48 -10.27 -6.62
CA LYS A 32 -17.45 -9.23 -6.73
C LYS A 32 -18.06 -7.85 -6.48
N GLY A 33 -17.47 -7.11 -5.55
CA GLY A 33 -17.79 -5.72 -5.30
C GLY A 33 -16.91 -4.78 -6.13
N ARG A 34 -17.29 -3.50 -6.20
CA ARG A 34 -16.49 -2.42 -6.76
C ARG A 34 -16.59 -1.19 -5.87
N LEU A 35 -15.52 -0.41 -5.82
CA LEU A 35 -15.55 0.91 -5.18
C LEU A 35 -16.16 1.94 -6.11
N ALA A 36 -16.77 2.95 -5.51
CA ALA A 36 -17.37 4.08 -6.19
C ALA A 36 -17.08 5.37 -5.41
N ILE A 37 -16.87 6.46 -6.13
CA ILE A 37 -16.86 7.82 -5.58
C ILE A 37 -18.28 8.34 -5.74
N VAL A 38 -18.84 8.82 -4.63
CA VAL A 38 -20.18 9.40 -4.57
C VAL A 38 -20.01 10.87 -4.22
N ASP A 39 -20.64 11.76 -4.99
CA ASP A 39 -20.63 13.19 -4.71
C ASP A 39 -21.63 13.57 -3.60
N GLU A 40 -21.71 14.85 -3.29
CA GLU A 40 -22.57 15.39 -2.24
C GLU A 40 -24.07 15.20 -2.54
N ASP A 41 -24.44 15.09 -3.82
CA ASP A 41 -25.81 14.85 -4.29
C ASP A 41 -26.18 13.35 -4.32
N GLY A 42 -25.26 12.48 -3.88
CA GLY A 42 -25.45 11.04 -3.87
C GLY A 42 -25.27 10.38 -5.24
N GLN A 43 -24.75 11.09 -6.24
CA GLN A 43 -24.48 10.54 -7.56
C GLN A 43 -23.13 9.83 -7.59
N ILE A 44 -23.08 8.70 -8.29
CA ILE A 44 -21.83 7.99 -8.54
C ILE A 44 -21.09 8.71 -9.66
N VAL A 45 -20.00 9.42 -9.33
CA VAL A 45 -19.17 10.14 -10.31
C VAL A 45 -18.12 9.24 -10.95
N GLU A 46 -17.61 8.25 -10.20
CA GLU A 46 -16.69 7.24 -10.71
C GLU A 46 -16.93 5.90 -10.02
N ALA A 47 -16.74 4.80 -10.74
CA ALA A 47 -16.81 3.46 -10.15
C ALA A 47 -15.92 2.46 -10.89
N GLY A 48 -15.50 1.43 -10.16
CA GLY A 48 -14.79 0.28 -10.73
C GLY A 48 -13.31 0.21 -10.35
N PRO A 49 -12.52 -0.55 -11.13
CA PRO A 49 -11.12 -0.86 -10.79
C PRO A 49 -10.20 0.37 -10.68
N ALA A 50 -10.48 1.42 -11.45
CA ALA A 50 -9.70 2.65 -11.42
C ALA A 50 -9.76 3.33 -10.04
N VAL A 51 -10.96 3.44 -9.46
CA VAL A 51 -11.18 3.98 -8.11
C VAL A 51 -10.40 3.17 -7.06
N ALA A 52 -10.43 1.83 -7.15
CA ALA A 52 -9.70 0.98 -6.22
C ALA A 52 -8.18 1.13 -6.33
N ARG A 53 -7.67 1.28 -7.56
CA ARG A 53 -6.25 1.52 -7.81
C ARG A 53 -5.82 2.88 -7.25
N GLU A 54 -6.61 3.92 -7.46
CA GLU A 54 -6.27 5.26 -6.99
C GLU A 54 -6.30 5.37 -5.47
N ALA A 55 -7.34 4.84 -4.83
CA ALA A 55 -7.43 4.77 -3.37
C ALA A 55 -6.24 4.02 -2.75
N TRP A 56 -5.79 2.94 -3.39
CA TRP A 56 -4.61 2.20 -2.98
C TRP A 56 -3.33 3.04 -3.12
N ASN A 57 -3.12 3.68 -4.28
CA ASN A 57 -1.94 4.50 -4.55
C ASN A 57 -1.78 5.65 -3.55
N VAL A 58 -2.87 6.36 -3.25
CA VAL A 58 -2.89 7.44 -2.27
C VAL A 58 -2.54 6.92 -0.88
N THR A 59 -3.15 5.80 -0.46
CA THR A 59 -2.91 5.17 0.85
C THR A 59 -1.45 4.75 1.02
N VAL A 60 -0.88 4.08 0.02
CA VAL A 60 0.53 3.64 0.04
C VAL A 60 1.47 4.84 0.07
N SER A 61 1.16 5.90 -0.69
CA SER A 61 1.99 7.11 -0.74
C SER A 61 1.99 7.85 0.61
N ALA A 62 0.83 8.00 1.24
CA ALA A 62 0.71 8.59 2.57
C ALA A 62 1.51 7.80 3.62
N TYR A 63 1.41 6.46 3.58
CA TYR A 63 2.18 5.60 4.49
C TYR A 63 3.69 5.70 4.27
N LYS A 64 4.15 5.69 3.00
CA LYS A 64 5.57 5.89 2.67
C LYS A 64 6.08 7.24 3.17
N ASN A 65 5.34 8.32 2.93
CA ASN A 65 5.69 9.66 3.40
C ASN A 65 5.79 9.71 4.94
N PHE A 66 4.89 9.04 5.65
CA PHE A 66 4.96 8.90 7.10
C PHE A 66 6.24 8.18 7.55
N MET A 67 6.59 7.06 6.92
CA MET A 67 7.82 6.33 7.25
C MET A 67 9.09 7.14 6.95
N ILE A 68 9.11 7.88 5.83
CA ILE A 68 10.20 8.80 5.47
C ILE A 68 10.32 9.91 6.51
N GLY A 69 9.20 10.58 6.85
CA GLY A 69 9.17 11.69 7.79
C GLY A 69 9.60 11.33 9.21
N LEU A 70 9.36 10.08 9.64
CA LEU A 70 9.83 9.57 10.94
C LEU A 70 11.24 8.97 10.90
N GLY A 71 11.92 8.97 9.75
CA GLY A 71 13.24 8.35 9.61
C GLY A 71 13.23 6.82 9.81
N HIS A 72 12.07 6.17 9.68
CA HIS A 72 11.92 4.73 9.85
C HIS A 72 12.46 3.93 8.65
N ILE A 73 12.67 4.58 7.50
CA ILE A 73 13.25 3.94 6.32
C ILE A 73 14.77 3.97 6.43
N ARG A 74 15.39 2.79 6.59
CA ARG A 74 16.83 2.61 6.42
C ARG A 74 17.13 2.20 4.98
N ILE A 75 18.03 2.94 4.33
CA ILE A 75 18.52 2.65 2.98
C ILE A 75 19.86 1.93 3.10
N TYR A 76 20.02 0.84 2.34
CA TYR A 76 21.29 0.13 2.23
C TYR A 76 21.89 0.40 0.84
N SER A 77 23.19 0.68 0.77
CA SER A 77 23.92 0.90 -0.48
C SER A 77 24.24 -0.38 -1.25
N SER A 78 24.03 -1.54 -0.62
CA SER A 78 24.21 -2.87 -1.21
C SER A 78 23.11 -3.83 -0.72
N PRO A 79 22.85 -4.94 -1.43
CA PRO A 79 21.88 -5.94 -0.99
C PRO A 79 22.23 -6.46 0.42
N THR A 80 21.26 -6.43 1.32
CA THR A 80 21.40 -6.97 2.67
C THR A 80 21.74 -8.46 2.60
N GLY A 81 22.93 -8.84 3.08
CA GLY A 81 23.38 -10.24 3.12
C GLY A 81 24.59 -10.59 2.27
N ARG A 82 25.10 -9.66 1.45
CA ARG A 82 26.43 -9.82 0.84
C ARG A 82 27.44 -9.09 1.71
N SER A 83 28.21 -9.81 2.53
CA SER A 83 29.43 -9.23 3.10
C SER A 83 30.23 -8.70 1.92
N MET A 84 30.61 -7.42 1.96
CA MET A 84 31.63 -6.97 1.01
C MET A 84 32.84 -7.88 1.26
N PRO A 85 33.38 -8.58 0.25
CA PRO A 85 34.62 -9.30 0.45
C PRO A 85 35.62 -8.26 0.96
N SER A 86 36.14 -8.51 2.16
CA SER A 86 37.11 -7.64 2.82
C SER A 86 38.18 -7.29 1.79
N GLY A 87 38.29 -6.01 1.46
CA GLY A 87 39.17 -5.54 0.40
C GLY A 87 40.57 -6.10 0.57
N SER A 88 40.99 -6.95 -0.37
CA SER A 88 42.40 -7.01 -0.73
C SER A 88 42.72 -5.64 -1.31
N VAL A 89 43.39 -4.82 -0.51
CA VAL A 89 44.05 -3.60 -0.99
C VAL A 89 45.14 -4.04 -1.96
N ALA A 90 44.81 -4.07 -3.25
CA ALA A 90 45.81 -4.19 -4.30
C ALA A 90 46.60 -2.87 -4.35
N SER A 91 47.69 -2.86 -3.58
CA SER A 91 48.77 -1.89 -3.68
C SER A 91 49.21 -1.82 -5.14
N THR A 92 48.95 -0.69 -5.80
CA THR A 92 49.51 -0.40 -7.11
C THR A 92 50.69 0.54 -6.88
N SER A 93 51.88 -0.04 -6.90
CA SER A 93 53.17 0.61 -7.11
C SER A 93 53.38 0.95 -8.57
#